data_AF-A0A5T0W9K9-F1
#
_entry.id   AF-A0A5T0W9K9-F1
#
_cell.length_a   1.000
_cell.length_b   1.000
_cell.length_c   1.000
_cell.angle_alpha   90.00
_cell.angle_beta   90.00
_cell.angle_gamma   90.00
#
_symmetry.space_group_name_H-M   'P 1'
#
loop_
_entity.id
_entity.type
_entity.pdbx_description
1 polymer ?
#
loop_
_entity_poly.entity_id
_entity_poly.type
_entity_poly.pdbx_seq_one_letter_code
_entity_poly.pdbx_strand_id
1 'polypeptide(L)'
;MKNFSLWCDFIENSFLDNEFLNLLSHGINGATSNPAIFKNAILNSPIYKDKILKLKEKKTKDIYEELAISDIQKAADKLAPLFYQKN
;
A
#
# COMPACT_ATOMS: atom_id res chain seq x y z
N MET A 1 11.03 27.64 -0.70
CA MET A 1 10.29 26.40 -1.02
C MET A 1 11.07 25.23 -0.44
N LYS A 2 10.43 24.33 0.32
CA LYS A 2 11.08 23.07 0.71
C LYS A 2 11.02 22.16 -0.52
N ASN A 3 12.16 21.96 -1.18
CA ASN A 3 12.30 21.07 -2.35
C ASN A 3 12.47 19.59 -1.94
N PHE A 4 12.06 19.23 -0.73
CA PHE A 4 12.25 17.91 -0.15
C PHE A 4 10.90 17.30 0.23
N SER A 5 10.76 16.02 -0.07
CA SER A 5 9.53 15.26 0.02
C SER A 5 9.85 13.93 0.70
N LEU A 6 9.21 13.62 1.82
CA LEU A 6 9.49 12.40 2.58
C LEU A 6 8.46 11.33 2.25
N TRP A 7 8.93 10.20 1.72
CA TRP A 7 8.09 9.08 1.31
C TRP A 7 8.33 7.88 2.21
N CYS A 8 7.29 7.08 2.44
CA CYS A 8 7.38 5.84 3.20
C CYS A 8 7.78 4.69 2.27
N ASP A 9 8.92 4.03 2.52
CA ASP A 9 9.36 2.86 1.74
C ASP A 9 8.71 1.56 2.23
N PHE A 10 7.38 1.57 2.30
CA PHE A 10 6.61 0.45 2.79
C PHE A 10 5.14 0.54 2.34
N ILE A 11 4.58 -0.62 1.98
CA ILE A 11 3.15 -0.81 1.72
C ILE A 11 2.73 -2.18 2.27
N GLU A 12 1.69 -2.19 3.07
CA GLU A 12 1.00 -3.38 3.57
C GLU A 12 -0.47 -3.03 3.86
N ASN A 13 -1.38 -3.97 3.65
CA ASN A 13 -2.80 -3.70 3.64
C ASN A 13 -3.36 -3.09 4.94
N SER A 14 -2.90 -3.58 6.10
CA SER A 14 -3.33 -3.13 7.43
C SER A 14 -2.63 -1.84 7.82
N PHE A 15 -1.33 -1.70 7.50
CA PHE A 15 -0.56 -0.47 7.66
C PHE A 15 -1.24 0.72 6.99
N LEU A 16 -1.73 0.53 5.75
CA LEU A 16 -2.43 1.56 4.98
C LEU A 16 -3.74 2.05 5.61
N ASP A 17 -4.41 1.21 6.40
CA ASP A 17 -5.64 1.58 7.11
C ASP A 17 -5.37 2.20 8.48
N ASN A 18 -4.17 2.01 9.03
CA ASN A 18 -3.82 2.42 10.38
C ASN A 18 -2.69 3.47 10.35
N GLU A 19 -1.45 3.03 10.56
CA GLU A 19 -0.27 3.87 10.77
C GLU A 19 0.01 4.83 9.61
N PHE A 20 -0.33 4.45 8.37
CA PHE A 20 -0.08 5.29 7.21
C PHE A 20 -0.83 6.63 7.30
N LEU A 21 -2.08 6.63 7.76
CA LEU A 21 -2.86 7.86 7.94
C LEU A 21 -2.22 8.81 8.95
N ASN A 22 -1.68 8.26 10.04
CA ASN A 22 -0.93 9.04 11.02
C ASN A 22 0.35 9.61 10.40
N LEU A 23 1.08 8.83 9.59
CA LEU A 23 2.28 9.33 8.91
C LEU A 23 1.98 10.47 7.92
N LEU A 24 0.85 10.39 7.21
CA LEU A 24 0.40 11.47 6.31
C LEU A 24 0.16 12.77 7.07
N SER A 25 -0.44 12.73 8.26
CA SER A 25 -0.62 13.93 9.09
C SER A 25 0.70 14.51 9.64
N HIS A 26 1.77 13.71 9.64
CA HIS A 26 3.12 14.11 10.09
C HIS A 26 4.05 14.51 8.93
N GLY A 27 3.53 14.66 7.71
CA GLY A 27 4.27 15.22 6.58
C GLY A 27 4.89 14.19 5.64
N ILE A 28 4.59 12.89 5.79
CA ILE A 28 4.78 11.93 4.71
C ILE A 28 3.81 12.27 3.57
N ASN A 29 4.28 12.18 2.33
CA ASN A 29 3.51 12.59 1.17
C ASN A 29 3.62 11.61 -0.02
N GLY A 30 4.01 10.38 0.26
CA GLY A 30 4.08 9.31 -0.72
C GLY A 30 4.43 7.98 -0.04
N ALA A 31 4.25 6.90 -0.79
CA ALA A 31 4.68 5.56 -0.42
C ALA A 31 5.26 4.84 -1.63
N THR A 32 6.22 3.94 -1.41
CA THR A 32 6.80 3.09 -2.45
C THR A 32 6.57 1.61 -2.16
N SER A 33 6.48 0.84 -3.24
CA SER A 33 6.47 -0.62 -3.19
C SER A 33 7.54 -1.15 -4.12
N ASN A 34 7.91 -2.41 -3.90
CA ASN A 34 8.70 -3.21 -4.80
C ASN A 34 8.34 -4.70 -4.55
N PRO A 35 8.79 -5.64 -5.40
CA PRO A 35 8.47 -7.06 -5.22
C PRO A 35 8.91 -7.64 -3.86
N ALA A 36 9.99 -7.14 -3.25
CA ALA A 36 10.44 -7.61 -1.94
C ALA A 36 9.52 -7.15 -0.81
N ILE A 37 9.02 -5.91 -0.87
CA ILE A 37 8.02 -5.38 0.07
C ILE A 37 6.75 -6.21 0.01
N PHE A 38 6.21 -6.48 -1.19
CA PHE A 38 5.01 -7.31 -1.32
C PHE A 38 5.22 -8.74 -0.86
N LYS A 39 6.36 -9.37 -1.19
CA LYS A 39 6.71 -10.70 -0.68
C LYS A 39 6.66 -10.71 0.85
N ASN A 40 7.26 -9.72 1.50
CA ASN A 40 7.29 -9.63 2.95
C ASN A 40 5.89 -9.43 3.55
N ALA A 41 5.11 -8.49 2.99
CA ALA A 41 3.74 -8.21 3.42
C ALA A 41 2.84 -9.44 3.30
N ILE A 42 2.83 -10.09 2.13
CA ILE A 42 1.97 -11.24 1.83
C ILE A 42 2.29 -12.45 2.74
N LEU A 43 3.58 -12.70 3.02
CA LEU A 43 3.98 -13.86 3.83
C LEU A 43 3.74 -13.66 5.33
N ASN A 44 3.86 -12.42 5.83
CA ASN A 44 3.88 -12.16 7.26
C ASN A 44 2.59 -11.54 7.82
N SER A 45 1.74 -10.96 6.97
CA SER A 45 0.48 -10.36 7.42
C SER A 45 -0.70 -11.34 7.24
N PRO A 46 -1.51 -11.58 8.30
CA PRO A 46 -2.60 -12.55 8.25
C PRO A 46 -3.70 -12.16 7.26
N ILE A 47 -3.88 -10.86 6.99
CA ILE A 47 -4.96 -10.38 6.11
C ILE A 47 -4.83 -10.91 4.68
N TYR A 48 -3.61 -11.18 4.21
CA TYR A 48 -3.39 -11.74 2.89
C TYR A 48 -3.76 -13.22 2.80
N LYS A 49 -3.68 -13.98 3.92
CA LYS A 49 -4.11 -15.38 3.93
C LYS A 49 -5.59 -15.49 3.56
N ASP A 50 -6.42 -14.65 4.18
CA ASP A 50 -7.86 -14.62 3.92
C ASP A 50 -8.19 -14.17 2.49
N LYS A 51 -7.45 -13.19 1.96
CA LYS A 51 -7.60 -12.75 0.57
C LYS A 51 -7.19 -13.84 -0.42
N ILE A 52 -6.06 -14.52 -0.19
CA ILE A 52 -5.58 -15.62 -1.05
C ILE A 52 -6.60 -16.76 -1.08
N LEU A 53 -7.21 -17.11 0.06
CA LEU A 53 -8.24 -18.15 0.12
C LEU A 53 -9.44 -17.84 -0.77
N LYS A 54 -9.82 -16.57 -0.90
CA LYS A 54 -10.91 -16.11 -1.78
C LYS A 54 -10.52 -16.13 -3.26
N LEU A 55 -9.23 -16.09 -3.58
CA LEU A 55 -8.69 -16.02 -4.93
C LEU A 55 -8.06 -17.34 -5.40
N LYS A 56 -8.17 -18.42 -4.62
CA LYS A 56 -7.45 -19.68 -4.81
C LYS A 56 -7.66 -20.36 -6.17
N GLU A 57 -8.76 -20.05 -6.87
CA GLU A 57 -9.08 -20.59 -8.20
C GLU A 57 -8.36 -19.84 -9.34
N LYS A 58 -7.67 -18.74 -9.05
CA LYS A 58 -6.92 -17.94 -10.03
C LYS A 58 -5.47 -18.43 -10.15
N LYS A 59 -4.78 -18.04 -11.23
CA LYS A 59 -3.34 -18.31 -11.38
C LYS A 59 -2.55 -17.50 -10.36
N THR A 60 -1.40 -18.02 -9.91
CA THR A 60 -0.56 -17.37 -8.90
C THR A 60 -0.20 -15.93 -9.23
N LYS A 61 0.08 -15.64 -10.51
CA LYS A 61 0.38 -14.27 -10.97
C LYS A 61 -0.83 -13.35 -10.79
N ASP A 62 -2.02 -13.81 -11.18
CA ASP A 62 -3.26 -13.03 -11.09
C ASP A 62 -3.60 -12.75 -9.61
N ILE A 63 -3.39 -13.73 -8.72
CA ILE A 63 -3.55 -13.54 -7.26
C ILE A 63 -2.59 -12.44 -6.78
N TYR A 64 -1.30 -12.52 -7.12
CA TYR A 64 -0.32 -11.51 -6.73
C TYR A 64 -0.70 -10.11 -7.25
N GLU A 65 -1.03 -9.99 -8.54
CA GLU A 65 -1.38 -8.71 -9.14
C GLU A 65 -2.63 -8.11 -8.49
N GLU A 66 -3.65 -8.91 -8.21
CA GLU A 66 -4.87 -8.44 -7.54
C GLU A 66 -4.60 -7.93 -6.12
N LEU A 67 -3.75 -8.63 -5.35
CA LEU A 67 -3.33 -8.17 -4.02
C LEU A 67 -2.53 -6.87 -4.09
N ALA A 68 -1.53 -6.82 -4.98
CA ALA A 68 -0.65 -5.66 -5.13
C ALA A 68 -1.41 -4.44 -5.65
N ILE A 69 -2.25 -4.61 -6.67
CA ILE A 69 -3.10 -3.53 -7.22
C ILE A 69 -4.06 -3.01 -6.15
N SER A 70 -4.69 -3.90 -5.38
CA SER A 70 -5.59 -3.50 -4.29
C SER A 70 -4.89 -2.63 -3.25
N ASP A 71 -3.66 -2.97 -2.88
CA ASP A 71 -2.89 -2.18 -1.90
C ASP A 71 -2.42 -0.84 -2.49
N ILE A 72 -1.99 -0.80 -3.76
CA ILE A 72 -1.59 0.43 -4.44
C ILE A 72 -2.77 1.38 -4.62
N GLN A 73 -3.94 0.86 -5.01
CA GLN A 73 -5.18 1.64 -5.09
C GLN A 73 -5.54 2.22 -3.73
N LYS A 74 -5.51 1.40 -2.67
CA LYS A 74 -5.75 1.88 -1.31
C LYS A 74 -4.79 3.00 -0.91
N ALA A 75 -3.48 2.84 -1.17
CA ALA A 75 -2.49 3.88 -0.90
C ALA A 75 -2.77 5.17 -1.69
N ALA A 76 -3.11 5.05 -2.98
CA ALA A 76 -3.47 6.17 -3.83
C ALA A 76 -4.73 6.90 -3.30
N ASP A 77 -5.75 6.17 -2.88
CA ASP A 77 -6.98 6.73 -2.30
C ASP A 77 -6.68 7.51 -1.01
N LYS A 78 -5.80 7.01 -0.14
CA LYS A 78 -5.38 7.75 1.08
C LYS A 78 -4.56 8.99 0.76
N LEU A 79 -3.76 8.96 -0.31
CA LEU A 79 -2.92 10.08 -0.75
C LEU A 79 -3.69 11.12 -1.58
N ALA A 80 -4.83 10.74 -2.16
CA ALA A 80 -5.61 11.58 -3.07
C ALA A 80 -5.94 12.98 -2.50
N PRO A 81 -6.37 13.13 -1.22
CA PRO A 81 -6.63 14.46 -0.66
C PRO A 81 -5.40 15.37 -0.69
N LEU A 82 -4.21 14.83 -0.41
CA LEU A 82 -2.95 15.59 -0.41
C LEU A 82 -2.50 15.95 -1.83
N PHE A 83 -2.76 15.07 -2.80
CA PHE A 83 -2.45 15.30 -4.20
C PHE A 83 -3.32 16.40 -4.79
N TYR A 84 -4.65 16.34 -4.59
CA TYR A 84 -5.57 17.31 -5.17
C TYR A 84 -5.56 18.67 -4.46
N GLN A 85 -5.18 18.74 -3.18
CA GLN A 85 -5.00 20.02 -2.47
C GLN A 85 -3.76 20.81 -2.91
N LYS A 86 -2.78 20.15 -3.55
CA LYS A 86 -1.50 20.77 -3.93
C LYS A 86 -1.51 21.48 -5.30
N ASN A 87 -2.69 21.72 -5.88
CA ASN A 87 -2.87 22.50 -7.11
C ASN A 87 -3.48 23.87 -6.82
#